data_AF-A0A7S1D9I1-F1
#
_entry.id   AF-A0A7S1D9I1-F1
#
_cell.length_a   1.000
_cell.length_b   1.000
_cell.length_c   1.000
_cell.angle_alpha   90.00
_cell.angle_beta   90.00
_cell.angle_gamma   90.00
#
_symmetry.space_group_name_H-M   'P 1'
#
loop_
_entity.id
_entity.type
_entity.pdbx_description
1 polymer ?
#
loop_
_entity_poly.entity_id
_entity_poly.type
_entity_poly.pdbx_seq_one_letter_code
_entity_poly.pdbx_strand_id
1 'polypeptide(L)'
;SSKNPSIVAIYTTMLLRLRAFQQVHNNSAVVLGMAAWELQKPYGNPDIPMAPYSDEDIEHNHLEALRTMVTSFRRDFPLVDIYWKTGVAMHLHVVKRDKGDEWRSIERLAYMSQSRTERLYRLQTNLMRELGVPILDIYHASYLLADRHRASGDAIHYDIDTNRQMISWFYPHGVNESVYIHLS
;
A
#
# COMPACT_ATOMS: atom_id res chain seq x y z
N SER A 1 -11.67 -21.07 -7.20
CA SER A 1 -11.27 -19.82 -6.50
C SER A 1 -10.79 -20.17 -5.10
N SER A 2 -9.52 -20.55 -4.96
CA SER A 2 -8.91 -20.82 -3.64
C SER A 2 -8.40 -19.50 -3.09
N LYS A 3 -9.15 -18.89 -2.17
CA LYS A 3 -8.64 -17.74 -1.39
C LYS A 3 -7.39 -18.19 -0.66
N ASN A 4 -6.29 -17.45 -0.78
CA ASN A 4 -5.06 -17.72 -0.05
C ASN A 4 -5.39 -17.68 1.46
N PRO A 5 -5.30 -18.81 2.20
CA PRO A 5 -5.76 -18.90 3.58
C PRO A 5 -5.04 -17.93 4.53
N SER A 6 -3.84 -17.47 4.16
CA SER A 6 -3.07 -16.48 4.92
C SER A 6 -3.75 -15.09 4.96
N ILE A 7 -4.29 -14.64 3.83
CA ILE A 7 -4.91 -13.30 3.72
C ILE A 7 -6.22 -13.27 4.51
N VAL A 8 -7.04 -14.31 4.39
CA VAL A 8 -8.30 -14.44 5.13
C VAL A 8 -8.05 -14.47 6.64
N ALA A 9 -7.00 -15.17 7.09
CA ALA A 9 -6.61 -15.19 8.49
C ALA A 9 -6.20 -13.81 9.00
N ILE A 10 -5.37 -13.07 8.25
CA ILE A 10 -4.93 -11.71 8.62
C ILE A 10 -6.12 -10.77 8.79
N TYR A 11 -7.03 -10.73 7.80
CA TYR A 11 -8.23 -9.89 7.88
C TYR A 11 -9.14 -10.28 9.05
N THR A 12 -9.32 -11.59 9.27
CA THR A 12 -10.16 -12.08 10.38
C THR A 12 -9.57 -11.67 11.74
N THR A 13 -8.25 -11.82 11.92
CA THR A 13 -7.57 -11.40 13.15
C THR A 13 -7.65 -9.88 13.34
N MET A 14 -7.47 -9.09 12.28
CA MET A 14 -7.61 -7.63 12.33
C MET A 14 -9.02 -7.22 12.79
N LEU A 15 -10.06 -7.80 12.20
CA LEU A 15 -11.45 -7.49 12.54
C LEU A 15 -11.79 -7.86 13.99
N LEU A 16 -11.31 -9.02 14.48
CA LEU A 16 -11.49 -9.43 15.87
C LEU A 16 -10.81 -8.46 16.85
N ARG A 17 -9.58 -8.04 16.54
CA ARG A 17 -8.86 -7.06 17.36
C ARG A 17 -9.55 -5.70 17.37
N LEU A 18 -10.05 -5.26 16.22
CA LEU A 18 -10.76 -3.98 16.12
C LEU A 18 -12.05 -3.98 16.93
N ARG A 19 -12.83 -5.08 16.88
CA ARG A 19 -14.03 -5.25 17.73
C ARG A 19 -13.70 -5.21 19.21
N ALA A 20 -12.66 -5.93 19.64
CA ALA A 20 -12.22 -5.92 21.03
C ALA A 20 -11.75 -4.51 21.46
N PHE A 21 -11.04 -3.80 20.60
CA PHE A 21 -10.56 -2.44 20.86
C PHE A 21 -11.71 -1.43 21.04
N GLN A 22 -12.73 -1.49 20.17
CA GLN A 22 -13.91 -0.64 20.27
C GLN A 22 -14.72 -0.82 21.55
N GLN A 23 -14.71 -2.01 22.16
CA GLN A 23 -15.41 -2.23 23.43
C GLN A 23 -14.81 -1.40 24.57
N VAL A 24 -13.56 -0.95 24.42
CA VAL A 24 -12.80 -0.27 25.47
C VAL A 24 -12.53 1.20 25.12
N HIS A 25 -12.54 1.57 23.82
CA HIS A 25 -12.15 2.89 23.35
C HIS A 25 -13.20 3.51 22.40
N ASN A 26 -13.73 4.67 22.78
CA ASN A 26 -14.71 5.41 21.98
C ASN A 26 -14.09 6.26 20.85
N ASN A 27 -12.76 6.47 20.86
CA ASN A 27 -12.05 7.23 19.84
C ASN A 27 -10.97 6.33 19.23
N SER A 28 -11.31 5.67 18.13
CA SER A 28 -10.43 4.72 17.46
C SER A 28 -10.26 5.14 16.00
N ALA A 29 -9.05 5.00 15.47
CA ALA A 29 -8.77 5.21 14.06
C ALA A 29 -8.11 3.98 13.46
N VAL A 30 -8.42 3.70 12.19
CA VAL A 30 -7.71 2.72 11.36
C VAL A 30 -7.03 3.44 10.22
N VAL A 31 -5.76 3.10 9.98
CA VAL A 31 -5.01 3.55 8.80
C VAL A 31 -4.91 2.38 7.84
N LEU A 32 -5.52 2.52 6.67
CA LEU A 32 -5.49 1.54 5.59
C LEU A 32 -4.60 2.05 4.45
N GLY A 33 -4.00 1.16 3.68
CA GLY A 33 -3.25 1.53 2.47
C GLY A 33 -2.85 0.28 1.68
N MET A 34 -2.83 0.38 0.35
CA MET A 34 -2.44 -0.71 -0.56
C MET A 34 -1.80 -0.14 -1.82
N ALA A 35 -0.68 -0.73 -2.26
CA ALA A 35 -0.09 -0.40 -3.56
C ALA A 35 0.87 -1.49 -4.08
N ALA A 36 1.62 -2.14 -3.19
CA ALA A 36 2.71 -3.04 -3.56
C ALA A 36 2.24 -4.30 -4.28
N TRP A 37 1.28 -5.01 -3.70
CA TRP A 37 0.84 -6.32 -4.18
C TRP A 37 0.05 -6.25 -5.49
N GLU A 38 -0.66 -5.15 -5.73
CA GLU A 38 -1.37 -4.89 -6.99
C GLU A 38 -0.40 -4.72 -8.16
N LEU A 39 0.82 -4.25 -7.87
CA LEU A 39 1.85 -3.97 -8.85
C LEU A 39 2.90 -5.08 -9.01
N GLN A 40 2.99 -6.01 -8.03
CA GLN A 40 3.97 -7.10 -8.00
C GLN A 40 3.52 -8.42 -8.64
N LYS A 41 2.39 -8.48 -9.36
CA LYS A 41 1.99 -9.74 -10.00
C LYS A 41 3.06 -10.22 -11.00
N PRO A 42 3.44 -11.51 -10.98
CA PRO A 42 4.52 -12.03 -11.80
C PRO A 42 4.16 -11.88 -13.27
N TYR A 43 4.86 -11.01 -13.98
CA TYR A 43 4.94 -11.09 -15.42
C TYR A 43 5.49 -12.46 -15.80
N GLY A 44 4.63 -13.35 -16.29
CA GLY A 44 5.05 -14.61 -16.91
C GLY A 44 5.06 -15.85 -16.02
N ASN A 45 4.30 -15.93 -14.92
CA ASN A 45 3.98 -17.23 -14.32
C ASN A 45 2.66 -17.77 -14.91
N PRO A 46 2.70 -18.73 -15.86
CA PRO A 46 1.50 -19.28 -16.49
C PRO A 46 0.63 -20.12 -15.55
N ASP A 47 1.17 -20.57 -14.41
CA ASP A 47 0.47 -21.43 -13.44
C ASP A 47 -0.34 -20.63 -12.40
N ILE A 48 -0.17 -19.30 -12.39
CA ILE A 48 -1.04 -18.39 -11.64
C ILE A 48 -1.96 -17.75 -12.67
N PRO A 49 -3.21 -18.22 -12.83
CA PRO A 49 -4.15 -17.72 -13.83
C PRO A 49 -4.71 -16.36 -13.38
N MET A 50 -3.84 -15.36 -13.33
CA MET A 50 -4.22 -13.96 -13.24
C MET A 50 -3.23 -13.22 -14.13
N ALA A 51 -3.65 -13.05 -15.39
CA ALA A 51 -3.06 -12.17 -16.37
C ALA A 51 -2.64 -10.83 -15.74
N PRO A 52 -1.67 -10.09 -16.33
CA PRO A 52 -1.48 -8.70 -15.95
C PRO A 52 -2.87 -8.07 -15.91
N TYR A 53 -3.27 -7.53 -14.75
CA TYR A 53 -4.49 -6.73 -14.71
C TYR A 53 -4.32 -5.76 -15.87
N SER A 54 -5.20 -5.88 -16.87
CA SER A 54 -5.29 -4.82 -17.86
C SER A 54 -5.53 -3.53 -17.08
N ASP A 55 -5.19 -2.41 -17.69
CA ASP A 55 -5.51 -1.11 -17.11
C ASP A 55 -6.98 -1.02 -16.66
N GLU A 56 -7.86 -1.69 -17.41
CA GLU A 56 -9.28 -1.89 -17.10
C GLU A 56 -9.53 -2.78 -15.88
N ASP A 57 -8.78 -3.87 -15.71
CA ASP A 57 -8.94 -4.73 -14.54
C ASP A 57 -8.41 -4.07 -13.24
N ILE A 58 -7.37 -3.22 -13.31
CA ILE A 58 -6.92 -2.41 -12.16
C ILE A 58 -8.03 -1.44 -11.79
N GLU A 59 -8.53 -0.68 -12.77
CA GLU A 59 -9.55 0.33 -12.50
C GLU A 59 -10.85 -0.30 -11.98
N HIS A 60 -11.33 -1.36 -12.60
CA HIS A 60 -12.60 -1.94 -12.23
C HIS A 60 -12.50 -2.80 -10.97
N ASN A 61 -11.62 -3.80 -10.93
CA ASN A 61 -11.64 -4.77 -9.83
C ASN A 61 -11.02 -4.21 -8.55
N HIS A 62 -9.93 -3.44 -8.65
CA HIS A 62 -9.26 -2.91 -7.46
C HIS A 62 -10.08 -1.79 -6.81
N LEU A 63 -10.54 -0.82 -7.59
CA LEU A 63 -11.30 0.32 -7.04
C LEU A 63 -12.64 -0.11 -6.48
N GLU A 64 -13.33 -1.07 -7.11
CA GLU A 64 -14.57 -1.63 -6.56
C GLU A 64 -14.33 -2.46 -5.29
N ALA A 65 -13.21 -3.18 -5.21
CA ALA A 65 -12.82 -3.86 -3.98
C ALA A 65 -12.54 -2.85 -2.85
N LEU A 66 -11.83 -1.76 -3.12
CA LEU A 66 -11.60 -0.68 -2.14
C LEU A 66 -12.91 -0.01 -1.72
N ARG A 67 -13.79 0.29 -2.67
CA ARG A 67 -15.12 0.86 -2.40
C ARG A 67 -15.93 -0.05 -1.49
N THR A 68 -15.98 -1.34 -1.80
CA THR A 68 -16.65 -2.37 -1.00
C THR A 68 -16.03 -2.48 0.40
N MET A 69 -14.71 -2.45 0.51
CA MET A 69 -14.00 -2.51 1.78
C MET A 69 -14.34 -1.32 2.67
N VAL A 70 -14.19 -0.08 2.16
CA VAL A 70 -14.44 1.14 2.93
C VAL A 70 -15.89 1.23 3.37
N THR A 71 -16.84 0.96 2.47
CA THR A 71 -18.27 1.01 2.78
C THR A 71 -18.68 -0.06 3.80
N SER A 72 -18.17 -1.29 3.66
CA SER A 72 -18.41 -2.35 4.63
C SER A 72 -17.81 -2.00 5.99
N PHE A 73 -16.60 -1.43 6.02
CA PHE A 73 -15.94 -1.04 7.27
C PHE A 73 -16.73 0.04 8.01
N ARG A 74 -17.21 1.08 7.31
CA ARG A 74 -18.06 2.11 7.92
C ARG A 74 -19.36 1.56 8.48
N ARG A 75 -19.98 0.60 7.77
CA ARG A 75 -21.20 -0.06 8.24
C ARG A 75 -20.94 -0.88 9.51
N ASP A 76 -19.85 -1.64 9.52
CA ASP A 76 -19.57 -2.60 10.59
C ASP A 76 -18.87 -1.93 11.80
N PHE A 77 -18.24 -0.78 11.59
CA PHE A 77 -17.45 -0.03 12.59
C PHE A 77 -17.72 1.49 12.54
N PRO A 78 -18.96 1.94 12.83
CA PRO A 78 -19.37 3.33 12.61
C PRO A 78 -18.69 4.36 13.53
N LEU A 79 -18.05 3.92 14.61
CA LEU A 79 -17.31 4.76 15.56
C LEU A 79 -15.80 4.80 15.29
N VAL A 80 -15.32 4.15 14.23
CA VAL A 80 -13.89 4.16 13.87
C VAL A 80 -13.66 5.11 12.72
N ASP A 81 -12.74 6.05 12.91
CA ASP A 81 -12.27 6.92 11.84
C ASP A 81 -11.39 6.12 10.87
N ILE A 82 -11.63 6.28 9.57
CA ILE A 82 -10.85 5.63 8.53
C ILE A 82 -9.93 6.67 7.90
N TYR A 83 -8.64 6.37 7.84
CA TYR A 83 -7.64 7.13 7.11
C TYR A 83 -7.03 6.27 6.00
N TRP A 84 -6.72 6.88 4.87
CA TRP A 84 -6.04 6.22 3.76
C TRP A 84 -4.60 6.70 3.62
N LYS A 85 -3.64 5.84 3.91
CA LYS A 85 -2.22 6.05 3.59
C LYS A 85 -1.98 5.74 2.12
N THR A 86 -1.44 6.69 1.38
CA THR A 86 -1.10 6.46 -0.03
C THR A 86 -0.02 5.39 -0.17
N GLY A 87 -0.01 4.75 -1.34
CA GLY A 87 1.15 3.97 -1.76
C GLY A 87 2.42 4.81 -1.78
N VAL A 88 3.56 4.12 -1.72
CA VAL A 88 4.85 4.75 -2.01
C VAL A 88 5.12 4.73 -3.51
N ALA A 89 5.91 5.67 -4.00
CA ALA A 89 6.51 5.59 -5.32
C ALA A 89 7.45 4.37 -5.32
N MET A 90 7.02 3.29 -5.96
CA MET A 90 7.83 2.09 -6.11
C MET A 90 8.60 2.14 -7.42
N HIS A 91 9.85 1.71 -7.36
CA HIS A 91 10.78 1.76 -8.47
C HIS A 91 10.89 0.41 -9.20
N LEU A 92 9.75 -0.28 -9.36
CA LEU A 92 9.64 -1.64 -9.90
C LEU A 92 10.07 -1.75 -11.36
N HIS A 93 11.18 -2.43 -11.62
CA HIS A 93 11.58 -2.86 -12.97
C HIS A 93 12.11 -4.28 -12.99
N VAL A 94 11.80 -5.00 -14.06
CA VAL A 94 12.44 -6.28 -14.38
C VAL A 94 13.78 -5.99 -15.06
N VAL A 95 14.88 -6.07 -14.32
CA VAL A 95 16.21 -6.11 -14.96
C VAL A 95 16.33 -7.48 -15.61
N LYS A 96 16.36 -7.53 -16.94
CA LYS A 96 16.77 -8.77 -17.60
C LYS A 96 18.24 -9.01 -17.22
N ARG A 97 18.49 -10.16 -16.58
CA ARG A 97 19.80 -10.60 -16.07
C ARG A 97 20.86 -10.83 -17.15
N ASP A 98 20.54 -10.62 -18.42
CA ASP A 98 21.32 -11.02 -19.58
C ASP A 98 22.35 -9.97 -20.06
N LYS A 99 22.44 -8.79 -19.43
CA LYS A 99 23.43 -7.75 -19.81
C LYS A 99 24.25 -7.29 -18.61
N GLY A 100 25.49 -7.76 -18.55
CA GLY A 100 26.43 -7.63 -17.43
C GLY A 100 26.96 -6.22 -17.13
N ASP A 101 26.09 -5.27 -16.81
CA ASP A 101 26.43 -4.02 -16.12
C ASP A 101 25.28 -3.63 -15.17
N GLU A 102 25.16 -4.39 -14.08
CA GLU A 102 24.07 -4.31 -13.09
C GLU A 102 23.81 -2.89 -12.57
N TRP A 103 24.87 -2.10 -12.34
CA TRP A 103 24.75 -0.81 -11.66
C TRP A 103 24.24 0.34 -12.56
N ARG A 104 24.59 0.36 -13.86
CA ARG A 104 24.10 1.37 -14.81
C ARG A 104 22.64 1.13 -15.20
N SER A 105 22.20 -0.12 -15.16
CA SER A 105 20.80 -0.47 -15.33
C SER A 105 19.99 -0.01 -14.13
N ILE A 106 20.46 -0.25 -12.90
CA ILE A 106 19.77 0.09 -11.63
C ILE A 106 19.45 1.59 -11.49
N GLU A 107 20.35 2.51 -11.85
CA GLU A 107 20.09 3.96 -11.75
C GLU A 107 18.92 4.43 -12.63
N ARG A 108 18.74 3.82 -13.82
CA ARG A 108 17.62 4.14 -14.72
C ARG A 108 16.29 3.57 -14.23
N LEU A 109 16.32 2.49 -13.44
CA LEU A 109 15.11 1.87 -12.87
C LEU A 109 14.42 2.78 -11.84
N ALA A 110 15.20 3.61 -11.13
CA ALA A 110 14.65 4.60 -10.21
C ALA A 110 13.66 5.57 -10.88
N TYR A 111 13.70 5.75 -12.20
CA TYR A 111 12.93 6.80 -12.87
C TYR A 111 11.84 6.31 -13.83
N MET A 112 11.72 5.00 -14.09
CA MET A 112 10.90 4.51 -15.22
C MET A 112 9.59 3.77 -14.84
N SER A 113 9.33 3.47 -13.57
CA SER A 113 8.15 2.69 -13.10
C SER A 113 7.02 3.59 -12.58
N GLN A 114 7.24 4.90 -12.66
CA GLN A 114 6.36 5.92 -12.13
C GLN A 114 4.97 5.84 -12.73
N SER A 115 4.82 5.46 -14.01
CA SER A 115 3.51 5.56 -14.68
C SER A 115 2.41 4.70 -14.06
N ARG A 116 2.72 3.44 -13.67
CA ARG A 116 1.72 2.53 -13.07
C ARG A 116 1.48 2.83 -11.59
N THR A 117 2.54 3.10 -10.85
CA THR A 117 2.46 3.48 -9.43
C THR A 117 1.72 4.80 -9.26
N GLU A 118 2.03 5.79 -10.08
CA GLU A 118 1.38 7.10 -10.08
C GLU A 118 -0.07 7.00 -10.53
N ARG A 119 -0.37 6.21 -11.57
CA ARG A 119 -1.75 5.97 -11.98
C ARG A 119 -2.57 5.38 -10.83
N LEU A 120 -2.08 4.31 -10.20
CA LEU A 120 -2.79 3.68 -9.08
C LEU A 120 -2.95 4.67 -7.92
N TYR A 121 -1.92 5.43 -7.59
CA TYR A 121 -1.98 6.50 -6.60
C TYR A 121 -3.08 7.53 -6.92
N ARG A 122 -3.15 8.04 -8.16
CA ARG A 122 -4.17 9.01 -8.58
C ARG A 122 -5.58 8.42 -8.49
N LEU A 123 -5.77 7.19 -8.98
CA LEU A 123 -7.06 6.50 -8.95
C LEU A 123 -7.55 6.28 -7.50
N GLN A 124 -6.69 5.76 -6.62
CA GLN A 124 -7.03 5.57 -5.22
C GLN A 124 -7.30 6.89 -4.50
N THR A 125 -6.48 7.91 -4.74
CA THR A 125 -6.66 9.24 -4.14
C THR A 125 -8.00 9.85 -4.53
N ASN A 126 -8.38 9.75 -5.80
CA ASN A 126 -9.67 10.23 -6.28
C ASN A 126 -10.82 9.45 -5.62
N LEU A 127 -10.74 8.12 -5.58
CA LEU A 127 -11.73 7.28 -4.91
C LEU A 127 -11.89 7.64 -3.42
N MET A 128 -10.78 7.84 -2.69
CA MET A 128 -10.84 8.20 -1.27
C MET A 128 -11.46 9.58 -1.05
N ARG A 129 -11.19 10.54 -1.94
CA ARG A 129 -11.88 11.85 -1.93
C ARG A 129 -13.37 11.71 -2.19
N GLU A 130 -13.78 10.91 -3.17
CA GLU A 130 -15.20 10.61 -3.45
C GLU A 130 -15.90 9.98 -2.23
N LEU A 131 -15.20 9.08 -1.54
CA LEU A 131 -15.72 8.42 -0.35
C LEU A 131 -15.60 9.29 0.90
N GLY A 132 -15.01 10.49 0.84
CA GLY A 132 -14.78 11.33 2.02
C GLY A 132 -13.88 10.67 3.07
N VAL A 133 -12.88 9.91 2.64
CA VAL A 133 -11.84 9.31 3.51
C VAL A 133 -10.62 10.24 3.52
N PRO A 134 -10.19 10.75 4.69
CA PRO A 134 -8.97 11.54 4.80
C PRO A 134 -7.73 10.77 4.32
N ILE A 135 -6.83 11.48 3.63
CA ILE A 135 -5.66 10.88 2.99
C ILE A 135 -4.38 11.31 3.73
N LEU A 136 -3.59 10.33 4.14
CA LEU A 136 -2.21 10.49 4.62
C LEU A 136 -1.29 10.32 3.41
N ASP A 137 -1.03 11.43 2.73
CA ASP A 137 -0.28 11.42 1.47
C ASP A 137 1.23 11.43 1.71
N ILE A 138 1.88 10.37 1.26
CA ILE A 138 3.33 10.20 1.27
C ILE A 138 3.90 9.97 -0.13
N TYR A 139 3.06 9.91 -1.17
CA TYR A 139 3.50 9.43 -2.49
C TYR A 139 4.64 10.31 -3.05
N HIS A 140 4.41 11.63 -3.11
CA HIS A 140 5.40 12.56 -3.64
C HIS A 140 6.67 12.66 -2.77
N ALA A 141 6.51 12.62 -1.45
CA ALA A 141 7.65 12.62 -0.54
C ALA A 141 8.50 11.37 -0.71
N SER A 142 7.85 10.21 -0.85
CA SER A 142 8.51 8.93 -1.09
C SER A 142 9.27 8.95 -2.43
N TYR A 143 8.71 9.56 -3.48
CA TYR A 143 9.41 9.73 -4.77
C TYR A 143 10.72 10.52 -4.64
N LEU A 144 10.77 11.53 -3.78
CA LEU A 144 11.98 12.32 -3.52
C LEU A 144 13.02 11.59 -2.66
N LEU A 145 12.64 10.48 -2.03
CA LEU A 145 13.47 9.65 -1.17
C LEU A 145 13.90 8.34 -1.87
N ALA A 146 13.94 8.34 -3.20
CA ALA A 146 14.27 7.16 -4.00
C ALA A 146 15.64 6.52 -3.63
N ASP A 147 16.59 7.32 -3.14
CA ASP A 147 17.88 6.87 -2.64
C ASP A 147 17.76 5.96 -1.40
N ARG A 148 16.70 6.14 -0.61
CA ARG A 148 16.42 5.38 0.63
C ARG A 148 15.78 4.01 0.41
N HIS A 149 15.21 3.78 -0.78
CA HIS A 149 14.83 2.43 -1.22
C HIS A 149 16.03 1.53 -1.51
N ARG A 150 17.21 2.11 -1.78
CA ARG A 150 18.39 1.36 -2.23
C ARG A 150 18.95 0.43 -1.16
N ALA A 151 18.70 0.72 0.12
CA ALA A 151 19.22 -0.05 1.25
C ALA A 151 18.60 -1.45 1.37
N SER A 152 17.36 -1.65 0.90
CA SER A 152 16.64 -2.94 0.93
C SER A 152 16.91 -3.82 -0.29
N GLY A 153 17.32 -3.22 -1.41
CA GLY A 153 17.65 -3.94 -2.64
C GLY A 153 16.45 -4.42 -3.47
N ASP A 154 15.21 -4.15 -3.04
CA ASP A 154 13.99 -4.62 -3.71
C ASP A 154 13.12 -3.52 -4.33
N ALA A 155 13.51 -2.24 -4.18
CA ALA A 155 12.81 -1.08 -4.76
C ALA A 155 11.34 -0.92 -4.33
N ILE A 156 10.94 -1.62 -3.27
CA ILE A 156 9.58 -1.67 -2.73
C ILE A 156 9.57 -1.20 -1.28
N HIS A 157 10.56 -1.61 -0.49
CA HIS A 157 10.61 -1.32 0.94
C HIS A 157 11.62 -0.21 1.25
N TYR A 158 11.19 0.77 2.05
CA TYR A 158 12.06 1.77 2.66
C TYR A 158 12.80 1.24 3.87
N ASP A 159 13.96 1.83 4.16
CA ASP A 159 14.66 1.60 5.43
C ASP A 159 13.82 2.05 6.65
N ILE A 160 14.23 1.56 7.83
CA ILE A 160 13.51 1.80 9.09
C ILE A 160 13.48 3.30 9.43
N ASP A 161 14.55 4.04 9.14
CA ASP A 161 14.66 5.45 9.50
C ASP A 161 13.74 6.32 8.64
N THR A 162 13.61 6.00 7.36
CA THR A 162 12.67 6.65 6.45
C THR A 162 11.23 6.35 6.85
N ASN A 163 10.92 5.11 7.22
CA ASN A 163 9.61 4.75 7.74
C ASN A 163 9.27 5.54 9.02
N ARG A 164 10.22 5.66 9.95
CA ARG A 164 10.05 6.48 11.17
C ARG A 164 9.83 7.95 10.84
N GLN A 165 10.58 8.49 9.88
CA GLN A 165 10.42 9.86 9.43
C GLN A 165 9.02 10.09 8.85
N MET A 166 8.54 9.21 7.95
CA MET A 166 7.20 9.32 7.37
C MET A 166 6.10 9.25 8.43
N ILE A 167 6.23 8.36 9.42
CA ILE A 167 5.28 8.29 10.54
C ILE A 167 5.28 9.59 11.35
N SER A 168 6.45 10.18 11.59
CA SER A 168 6.57 11.42 12.36
C SER A 168 5.82 12.61 11.75
N TRP A 169 5.58 12.60 10.43
CA TRP A 169 4.79 13.64 9.76
C TRP A 169 3.32 13.62 10.16
N PHE A 170 2.79 12.45 10.52
CA PHE A 170 1.39 12.27 10.93
C PHE A 170 1.25 12.14 12.46
N TYR A 171 2.32 11.76 13.15
CA TYR A 171 2.36 11.55 14.60
C TYR A 171 3.57 12.25 15.25
N PRO A 172 3.61 13.59 15.26
CA PRO A 172 4.80 14.36 15.67
C PRO A 172 5.12 14.26 17.17
N HIS A 173 4.14 13.88 18.00
CA HIS A 173 4.31 13.72 19.46
C HIS A 173 4.70 12.31 19.89
N GLY A 174 5.12 11.48 18.94
CA GLY A 174 5.52 10.11 19.19
C GLY A 174 4.35 9.13 19.14
N VAL A 175 4.71 7.91 18.78
CA VAL A 175 3.82 6.76 18.82
C VAL A 175 3.95 6.17 20.22
N ASN A 176 3.01 6.48 21.14
CA ASN A 176 2.93 5.70 22.37
C ASN A 176 2.74 4.22 21.99
N GLU A 177 3.38 3.30 22.71
CA GLU A 177 3.61 1.88 22.38
C GLU A 177 2.36 1.04 21.97
N SER A 178 1.15 1.61 22.03
CA SER A 178 -0.11 1.00 21.65
C SER A 178 -0.48 1.08 20.16
N VAL A 179 0.35 1.68 19.28
CA VAL A 179 0.07 1.66 17.83
C VAL A 179 0.73 0.45 17.17
N TYR A 180 -0.09 -0.52 16.79
CA TYR A 180 0.34 -1.62 15.93
C TYR A 180 0.42 -1.14 14.48
N ILE A 181 1.62 -0.75 14.03
CA ILE A 181 1.85 -0.35 12.65
C ILE A 181 2.37 -1.56 11.87
N HIS A 182 1.53 -2.12 11.00
CA HIS A 182 1.98 -3.06 9.98
C HIS A 182 2.38 -2.23 8.74
N LEU A 183 3.67 -1.92 8.62
CA LEU A 183 4.21 -1.35 7.38
C LEU A 183 4.58 -2.52 6.46
N SER A 184 3.85 -2.64 5.36
CA SER A 184 4.25 -3.42 4.18
C SER A 184 4.68 -2.46 3.08
#